data_AF-A0A2Z6IAG9-F1
#
_entry.id   AF-A0A2Z6IAG9-F1
#
_cell.length_a   1.000
_cell.length_b   1.000
_cell.length_c   1.000
_cell.angle_alpha   90.00
_cell.angle_beta   90.00
_cell.angle_gamma   90.00
#
_symmetry.space_group_name_H-M   'P 1'
#
loop_
_entity.id
_entity.type
_entity.pdbx_description
1 polymer ?
#
loop_
_entity_poly.entity_id
_entity_poly.type
_entity_poly.pdbx_seq_one_letter_code
_entity_poly.pdbx_strand_id
1 'polypeptide(L)'
;MTNQLPRALLSDVVLALSTGDTSGAIALLGPDNDPCRSAAVASYRAIVRFREGRHVEALKHLRDARHILETRFWDKTPESEAVLREAIGMLPAPDVPMPPALETILPQLARIRVLRFEVLVLRELGLDEDSAAVNDMLPSSARI
;
A
#
# COMPACT_ATOMS: atom_id res chain seq x y z
N MET A 1 -15.13 19.80 4.09
CA MET A 1 -13.77 20.06 3.57
C MET A 1 -13.20 18.73 3.08
N THR A 2 -12.83 18.64 1.81
CA THR A 2 -12.28 17.42 1.21
C THR A 2 -10.81 17.30 1.60
N ASN A 3 -10.49 16.40 2.54
CA ASN A 3 -9.11 15.97 2.85
C ASN A 3 -8.53 15.15 1.69
N GLN A 4 -8.46 15.74 0.50
CA GLN A 4 -7.54 15.32 -0.54
C GLN A 4 -6.29 16.16 -0.36
N LEU A 5 -5.24 15.57 0.20
CA LEU A 5 -3.90 16.15 0.11
C LEU A 5 -3.66 16.51 -1.37
N PRO A 6 -3.29 17.77 -1.70
CA PRO A 6 -2.88 18.14 -3.04
C PRO A 6 -1.87 17.12 -3.60
N ARG A 7 -2.04 16.72 -4.86
CA ARG A 7 -1.14 15.76 -5.55
C ARG A 7 0.35 16.09 -5.38
N ALA A 8 0.69 17.38 -5.29
CA ALA A 8 2.05 17.86 -5.04
C ALA A 8 2.64 17.33 -3.72
N LEU A 9 1.86 17.28 -2.63
CA LEU A 9 2.34 16.78 -1.33
C LEU A 9 2.63 15.28 -1.32
N LEU A 10 1.99 14.50 -2.21
CA LEU A 10 2.19 13.05 -2.25
C LEU A 10 3.54 12.67 -2.88
N SER A 11 4.06 13.47 -3.81
CA SER A 11 5.40 13.27 -4.35
C SER A 11 6.48 13.58 -3.31
N ASP A 12 6.27 14.61 -2.50
CA ASP A 12 7.18 14.97 -1.41
C ASP A 12 7.21 13.89 -0.31
N VAL A 13 6.05 13.28 -0.01
CA VAL A 13 5.99 12.10 0.89
C VAL A 13 6.78 10.94 0.32
N VAL A 14 6.65 10.63 -0.98
CA VAL A 14 7.42 9.57 -1.63
C VAL A 14 8.93 9.87 -1.54
N LEU A 15 9.34 11.11 -1.78
CA LEU A 15 10.74 11.52 -1.68
C LEU A 15 11.28 11.37 -0.25
N ALA A 16 10.54 11.86 0.76
CA ALA A 16 10.90 11.72 2.17
C ALA A 16 11.04 10.23 2.55
N LEU A 17 10.08 9.40 2.18
CA LEU A 17 10.14 7.97 2.43
C LEU A 17 11.30 7.29 1.67
N SER A 18 11.60 7.70 0.44
CA SER A 18 12.69 7.12 -0.35
C SER A 18 14.08 7.49 0.19
N THR A 19 14.20 8.63 0.85
CA THR A 19 15.45 9.11 1.47
C THR A 19 15.60 8.68 2.94
N GLY A 20 14.62 7.95 3.49
CA GLY A 20 14.63 7.51 4.89
C GLY A 20 14.15 8.55 5.91
N ASP A 21 13.66 9.71 5.45
CA ASP A 21 13.11 10.76 6.30
C ASP A 21 11.68 10.43 6.75
N THR A 22 11.57 9.54 7.73
CA THR A 22 10.28 9.12 8.32
C THR A 22 9.58 10.28 9.04
N SER A 23 10.33 11.19 9.68
CA SER A 23 9.77 12.34 10.38
C SER A 23 9.18 13.38 9.42
N GLY A 24 9.86 13.68 8.32
CA GLY A 24 9.34 14.53 7.25
C GLY A 24 8.11 13.92 6.59
N ALA A 25 8.10 12.61 6.35
CA ALA A 25 6.92 11.92 5.84
C ALA A 25 5.70 12.05 6.78
N ILE A 26 5.90 11.92 8.10
CA ILE A 26 4.83 12.13 9.10
C ILE A 26 4.30 13.57 9.05
N ALA A 27 5.19 14.56 9.01
CA ALA A 27 4.79 15.97 8.95
C ALA A 27 3.93 16.29 7.72
N LEU A 28 4.27 15.69 6.57
CA LEU A 28 3.53 15.85 5.31
C LEU A 28 2.19 15.08 5.29
N LEU A 29 2.14 13.89 5.91
CA LEU A 29 0.93 13.04 5.95
C LEU A 29 -0.13 13.54 6.95
N GLY A 30 0.26 14.41 7.88
CA GLY A 30 -0.61 14.89 8.94
C GLY A 30 -1.03 13.79 9.92
N PRO A 31 -2.01 14.05 10.78
CA PRO A 31 -2.37 13.14 11.86
C PRO A 31 -3.12 11.89 11.36
N ASP A 32 -2.89 10.75 12.02
CA ASP A 32 -3.43 9.43 11.63
C ASP A 32 -4.95 9.30 11.74
N ASN A 33 -5.59 10.18 12.51
CA ASN A 33 -7.03 10.16 12.77
C ASN A 33 -7.87 10.69 11.60
N ASP A 34 -7.24 11.33 10.61
CA ASP A 34 -7.95 11.76 9.42
C ASP A 34 -8.35 10.56 8.55
N PRO A 35 -9.63 10.45 8.15
CA PRO A 35 -10.09 9.35 7.31
C PRO A 35 -9.35 9.37 5.97
N CYS A 36 -8.63 8.29 5.68
CA CYS A 36 -7.91 8.15 4.43
C CYS A 36 -8.89 8.06 3.27
N ARG A 37 -8.82 9.02 2.34
CA ARG A 37 -9.58 8.98 1.07
C ARG A 37 -8.76 8.45 -0.10
N SER A 38 -7.51 8.05 0.11
CA SER A 38 -6.62 7.50 -0.93
C SER A 38 -5.88 6.30 -0.37
N ALA A 39 -5.83 5.24 -1.17
CA ALA A 39 -5.06 4.04 -0.85
C ALA A 39 -3.56 4.32 -0.80
N ALA A 40 -3.06 5.25 -1.61
CA ALA A 40 -1.66 5.69 -1.56
C ALA A 40 -1.32 6.32 -0.20
N VAL A 41 -2.15 7.23 0.31
CA VAL A 41 -1.94 7.87 1.63
C VAL A 41 -1.95 6.82 2.75
N ALA A 42 -2.93 5.92 2.74
CA ALA A 42 -2.99 4.83 3.71
C ALA A 42 -1.75 3.93 3.63
N SER A 43 -1.28 3.61 2.42
CA SER A 43 -0.04 2.83 2.22
C SER A 43 1.19 3.54 2.76
N TYR A 44 1.31 4.86 2.57
CA TYR A 44 2.45 5.63 3.11
C TYR A 44 2.44 5.67 4.64
N ARG A 45 1.27 5.83 5.26
CA ARG A 45 1.12 5.70 6.72
C ARG A 45 1.54 4.31 7.19
N ALA A 46 1.19 3.26 6.46
CA ALA A 46 1.65 1.91 6.76
C ALA A 46 3.18 1.77 6.70
N ILE A 47 3.83 2.34 5.68
CA ILE A 47 5.30 2.35 5.56
C ILE A 47 5.95 3.04 6.75
N VAL A 48 5.44 4.22 7.14
CA VAL A 48 5.91 4.95 8.31
C VAL A 48 5.83 4.08 9.57
N ARG A 49 4.64 3.53 9.87
CA ARG A 49 4.44 2.70 11.07
C ARG A 49 5.27 1.43 11.04
N PHE A 50 5.45 0.83 9.87
CA PHE A 50 6.32 -0.33 9.70
C PHE A 50 7.77 -0.03 10.04
N ARG A 51 8.30 1.10 9.55
CA ARG A 51 9.68 1.54 9.84
C ARG A 51 9.90 1.91 11.31
N GLU A 52 8.85 2.31 12.02
CA GLU A 52 8.86 2.54 13.46
C GLU A 52 8.73 1.24 14.29
N GLY A 53 8.59 0.07 13.65
CA GLY A 53 8.32 -1.21 14.33
C GLY A 53 6.88 -1.35 14.86
N ARG A 54 5.97 -0.45 14.47
CA ARG A 54 4.56 -0.42 14.90
C ARG A 54 3.70 -1.23 13.94
N HIS A 55 3.97 -2.53 13.87
CA HIS A 55 3.38 -3.43 12.87
C HIS A 55 1.84 -3.55 12.94
N VAL A 56 1.24 -3.50 14.14
CA VAL A 56 -0.22 -3.52 14.31
C VAL A 56 -0.88 -2.31 13.63
N GLU A 57 -0.27 -1.14 13.75
CA GLU A 57 -0.79 0.08 13.14
C GLU A 57 -0.54 0.12 11.64
N ALA A 58 0.61 -0.40 11.19
CA ALA A 58 0.86 -0.61 9.77
C ALA A 58 -0.21 -1.49 9.15
N LEU A 59 -0.57 -2.60 9.81
CA LEU A 59 -1.61 -3.51 9.35
C LEU A 59 -2.99 -2.83 9.24
N LYS A 60 -3.35 -1.99 10.22
CA LYS A 60 -4.59 -1.20 10.17
C LYS A 60 -4.65 -0.34 8.92
N HIS A 61 -3.58 0.42 8.64
CA HIS A 61 -3.52 1.27 7.45
C HIS A 61 -3.51 0.48 6.14
N LEU A 62 -2.92 -0.71 6.10
CA LEU A 62 -2.97 -1.58 4.92
C LEU A 62 -4.38 -2.10 4.64
N ARG A 63 -5.13 -2.44 5.70
CA ARG A 63 -6.54 -2.83 5.58
C ARG A 63 -7.40 -1.67 5.08
N ASP A 64 -7.14 -0.45 5.54
CA ASP A 64 -7.79 0.76 5.01
C ASP A 64 -7.47 0.96 3.52
N ALA A 65 -6.19 0.83 3.13
CA ALA A 65 -5.76 0.97 1.74
C ALA A 65 -6.43 -0.06 0.83
N ARG A 66 -6.46 -1.33 1.27
CA ARG A 66 -7.13 -2.42 0.57
C ARG A 66 -8.62 -2.15 0.41
N HIS A 67 -9.30 -1.75 1.49
CA HIS A 67 -10.71 -1.43 1.46
C HIS A 67 -11.03 -0.32 0.44
N ILE A 68 -10.21 0.73 0.38
CA ILE A 68 -10.37 1.82 -0.60
C ILE A 68 -10.23 1.31 -2.04
N LEU A 69 -9.25 0.45 -2.32
CA LEU A 69 -9.03 -0.11 -3.66
C LEU A 69 -10.17 -1.05 -4.08
N GLU A 70 -10.60 -1.92 -3.16
CA GLU A 70 -11.65 -2.91 -3.41
C GLU A 70 -13.03 -2.27 -3.54
N THR A 71 -13.30 -1.15 -2.86
CA THR A 71 -14.59 -0.46 -2.98
C THR A 71 -14.70 0.41 -4.22
N ARG A 72 -13.59 0.96 -4.72
CA ARG A 72 -13.62 1.97 -5.80
C ARG A 72 -13.33 1.44 -7.19
N PHE A 73 -12.52 0.39 -7.29
CA PHE A 73 -11.92 -0.02 -8.56
C PHE A 73 -12.06 -1.51 -8.84
N TRP A 74 -12.87 -2.22 -8.05
CA TRP A 74 -13.03 -3.66 -8.21
C TRP A 74 -14.04 -4.00 -9.30
N ASP A 75 -13.52 -4.13 -10.52
CA ASP A 75 -14.08 -5.04 -11.50
C ASP A 75 -13.17 -6.27 -11.61
N LYS A 76 -13.76 -7.47 -11.48
CA LYS A 76 -13.09 -8.76 -11.70
C LYS A 76 -12.77 -9.00 -13.17
N THR A 77 -12.46 -7.98 -13.96
CA THR A 77 -12.18 -8.16 -15.39
C THR A 77 -10.84 -8.89 -15.55
N PRO A 78 -10.80 -10.04 -16.24
CA PRO A 78 -9.61 -10.89 -16.33
C PRO A 78 -8.51 -10.36 -17.27
N GLU A 79 -8.58 -9.12 -17.73
CA GLU A 79 -7.70 -8.51 -18.73
C GLU A 79 -6.42 -7.97 -18.04
N SER A 80 -5.27 -8.61 -18.02
CA SER A 80 -4.80 -9.91 -18.47
C SER A 80 -3.69 -10.27 -17.49
N GLU A 81 -3.71 -11.48 -16.91
CA GLU A 81 -2.63 -11.94 -16.04
C GLU A 81 -1.27 -11.80 -16.72
N ALA A 82 -1.22 -11.91 -18.05
CA ALA A 82 -0.03 -11.65 -18.87
C ALA A 82 0.49 -10.20 -18.76
N VAL A 83 -0.38 -9.18 -18.93
CA VAL A 83 0.03 -7.76 -18.78
C VAL A 83 0.42 -7.45 -17.33
N LEU A 84 -0.30 -8.02 -16.36
CA LEU A 84 0.05 -7.85 -14.95
C LEU A 84 1.32 -8.60 -14.58
N ARG A 85 1.64 -9.75 -15.18
CA ARG A 85 2.81 -10.57 -14.84
C ARG A 85 4.11 -9.82 -15.03
N GLU A 86 4.27 -9.11 -16.16
CA GLU A 86 5.44 -8.28 -16.40
C GLU A 86 5.53 -7.13 -15.38
N ALA A 87 4.42 -6.43 -15.14
CA ALA A 87 4.36 -5.34 -14.17
C ALA A 87 4.59 -5.80 -12.72
N ILE A 88 4.13 -7.00 -12.34
CA ILE A 88 4.36 -7.63 -11.04
C ILE A 88 5.86 -7.89 -10.85
N GLY A 89 6.55 -8.37 -11.89
CA GLY A 89 8.00 -8.60 -11.86
C GLY A 89 8.81 -7.32 -11.64
N MET A 90 8.26 -6.16 -12.00
CA MET A 90 8.89 -4.85 -11.80
C MET A 90 8.45 -4.15 -10.50
N LEU A 91 7.56 -4.75 -9.71
CA LEU A 91 7.16 -4.15 -8.44
C LEU A 91 8.35 -4.11 -7.48
N PRO A 92 8.62 -2.96 -6.83
CA PRO A 92 9.63 -2.90 -5.80
C PRO A 92 9.20 -3.71 -4.56
N ALA A 93 10.09 -3.79 -3.57
CA ALA A 93 9.75 -4.39 -2.30
C ALA A 93 8.49 -3.73 -1.68
N PRO A 94 7.66 -4.48 -0.93
CA PRO A 94 6.32 -4.01 -0.54
C PRO A 94 6.31 -2.73 0.31
N ASP A 95 7.40 -2.50 1.04
CA ASP A 95 7.65 -1.37 1.94
C ASP A 95 8.29 -0.13 1.26
N VAL A 96 8.65 -0.23 -0.03
CA VAL A 96 9.24 0.88 -0.80
C VAL A 96 8.14 1.76 -1.39
N PRO A 97 8.02 3.06 -1.09
CA PRO A 97 6.90 3.90 -1.57
C PRO A 97 6.76 3.90 -3.10
N MET A 98 5.52 3.95 -3.62
CA MET A 98 5.25 4.04 -5.07
C MET A 98 4.46 5.29 -5.39
N PRO A 99 4.52 5.81 -6.63
CA PRO A 99 3.79 6.99 -7.03
C PRO A 99 2.28 6.87 -6.77
N PRO A 100 1.61 7.93 -6.29
CA PRO A 100 0.18 7.92 -6.00
C PRO A 100 -0.68 7.70 -7.25
N ALA A 101 -0.14 8.00 -8.44
CA ALA A 101 -0.81 7.75 -9.71
C ALA A 101 -1.11 6.27 -9.96
N LEU A 102 -0.38 5.35 -9.32
CA LEU A 102 -0.59 3.92 -9.47
C LEU A 102 -2.00 3.50 -9.05
N GLU A 103 -2.55 4.08 -7.99
CA GLU A 103 -3.93 3.85 -7.53
C GLU A 103 -4.96 4.16 -8.63
N THR A 104 -4.68 5.13 -9.52
CA THR A 104 -5.61 5.55 -10.58
C THR A 104 -5.38 4.81 -11.90
N ILE A 105 -4.11 4.60 -12.29
CA ILE A 105 -3.75 4.09 -13.62
C ILE A 105 -3.77 2.56 -13.64
N LEU A 106 -3.32 1.91 -12.56
CA LEU A 106 -3.26 0.44 -12.43
C LEU A 106 -3.70 0.01 -11.02
N PRO A 107 -4.99 0.17 -10.66
CA PRO A 107 -5.51 -0.14 -9.33
C PRO A 107 -5.31 -1.61 -8.93
N GLN A 108 -5.30 -2.54 -9.90
CA GLN A 108 -5.00 -3.96 -9.63
C GLN A 108 -3.56 -4.15 -9.14
N LEU A 109 -2.60 -3.42 -9.73
CA LEU A 109 -1.20 -3.47 -9.32
C LEU A 109 -0.98 -2.80 -7.96
N ALA A 110 -1.67 -1.69 -7.70
CA ALA A 110 -1.71 -1.07 -6.37
C ALA A 110 -2.23 -2.06 -5.31
N ARG A 111 -3.30 -2.81 -5.62
CA ARG A 111 -3.86 -3.82 -4.71
C ARG A 111 -2.88 -4.96 -4.45
N ILE A 112 -2.27 -5.52 -5.49
CA ILE A 112 -1.26 -6.57 -5.36
C ILE A 112 -0.14 -6.12 -4.42
N ARG A 113 0.33 -4.89 -4.58
CA ARG A 113 1.36 -4.34 -3.73
C ARG A 113 0.89 -4.20 -2.26
N VAL A 114 -0.31 -3.68 -2.02
CA VAL A 114 -0.89 -3.58 -0.66
C VAL A 114 -0.98 -4.96 -0.01
N LEU A 115 -1.45 -5.97 -0.73
CA LEU A 115 -1.53 -7.34 -0.24
C LEU A 115 -0.16 -7.94 0.06
N ARG A 116 0.83 -7.76 -0.82
CA ARG A 116 2.22 -8.20 -0.54
C ARG A 116 2.76 -7.53 0.73
N PHE A 117 2.42 -6.27 0.97
CA PHE A 117 2.86 -5.59 2.18
C PHE A 117 2.09 -6.09 3.41
N GLU A 118 0.80 -6.36 3.29
CA GLU A 118 0.00 -6.99 4.36
C GLU A 118 0.58 -8.36 4.75
N VAL A 119 0.96 -9.20 3.77
CA VAL A 119 1.66 -10.49 4.02
C VAL A 119 2.95 -10.29 4.79
N LEU A 120 3.79 -9.33 4.40
CA LEU A 120 5.03 -9.00 5.10
C LEU A 120 4.77 -8.59 6.57
N VAL A 121 3.85 -7.65 6.79
CA VAL A 121 3.52 -7.17 8.13
C VAL A 121 2.95 -8.28 9.02
N LEU A 122 2.11 -9.16 8.47
CA LEU A 122 1.56 -10.30 9.21
C LEU A 122 2.65 -11.29 9.64
N ARG A 123 3.68 -11.49 8.82
CA ARG A 123 4.86 -12.31 9.19
C ARG A 123 5.65 -11.67 10.32
N GLU A 124 5.90 -10.36 10.26
CA GLU A 124 6.57 -9.64 11.36
C GLU A 124 5.79 -9.72 12.67
N LEU A 125 4.46 -9.87 12.60
CA LEU A 125 3.59 -10.08 13.76
C LEU A 125 3.51 -11.54 14.24
N GLY A 126 4.10 -12.50 13.51
CA GLY A 126 3.97 -13.93 13.80
C GLY A 126 2.56 -14.50 13.53
N LEU A 127 1.79 -13.86 12.66
CA LEU A 127 0.43 -14.26 12.29
C LEU A 127 0.43 -15.08 10.99
N ASP A 128 0.96 -16.31 11.07
CA ASP A 128 1.23 -17.14 9.90
C ASP A 128 -0.04 -17.56 9.14
N GLU A 129 -1.13 -17.90 9.84
CA GLU A 129 -2.40 -18.30 9.21
C GLU A 129 -3.03 -17.12 8.43
N ASP A 130 -3.07 -15.95 9.06
CA ASP A 130 -3.55 -14.72 8.41
C ASP A 130 -2.65 -14.34 7.23
N SER A 131 -1.33 -14.47 7.39
CA SER A 131 -0.36 -14.23 6.32
C SER A 131 -0.60 -15.13 5.12
N ALA A 132 -0.80 -16.43 5.34
CA ALA A 132 -1.11 -17.40 4.29
C ALA A 132 -2.43 -17.07 3.59
N ALA A 133 -3.48 -16.75 4.35
CA ALA A 133 -4.79 -16.38 3.81
C ALA A 133 -4.71 -15.14 2.90
N VAL A 134 -3.98 -14.10 3.31
CA VAL A 134 -3.76 -12.91 2.48
C VAL A 134 -2.89 -13.22 1.26
N ASN A 135 -1.86 -14.06 1.41
CA ASN A 135 -0.99 -14.47 0.30
C ASN A 135 -1.77 -15.26 -0.76
N ASP A 136 -2.77 -16.05 -0.38
CA ASP A 136 -3.62 -16.77 -1.32
C ASP A 136 -4.55 -15.85 -2.13
N MET A 137 -4.81 -14.62 -1.66
CA MET A 137 -5.54 -13.59 -2.43
C MET A 137 -4.71 -12.99 -3.57
N LEU A 138 -3.39 -13.21 -3.59
CA LEU A 138 -2.49 -12.75 -4.63
C LEU A 138 -2.51 -13.70 -5.84
N PRO A 139 -2.36 -13.17 -7.07
CA PRO A 139 -1.99 -13.98 -8.23
C PRO A 139 -0.73 -14.80 -7.91
N SER A 140 -0.64 -16.03 -8.42
CA SER A 140 0.48 -16.93 -8.12
C SER A 140 1.85 -16.31 -8.39
N SER A 141 1.97 -15.47 -9.42
CA SER A 141 3.21 -14.76 -9.76
C SER A 141 3.57 -13.61 -8.82
N ALA A 142 2.69 -13.21 -7.91
CA ALA A 142 2.88 -12.11 -6.98
C ALA A 142 3.00 -12.54 -5.51
N ARG A 143 2.79 -13.83 -5.23
CA ARG A 143 2.91 -14.41 -3.88
C ARG A 143 4.35 -14.27 -3.38
N ILE A 144 4.50 -14.01 -2.07
CA ILE A 144 5.79 -13.89 -1.39
C ILE A 144 5.86 -14.80 -0.18
#